data_AF-A0A151UBT8-F1
#
_entry.id   AF-A0A151UBT8-F1
#
_cell.length_a   1.000
_cell.length_b   1.000
_cell.length_c   1.000
_cell.angle_alpha   90.00
_cell.angle_beta   90.00
_cell.angle_gamma   90.00
#
_symmetry.space_group_name_H-M   'P 1'
#
loop_
_entity.id
_entity.type
_entity.pdbx_description
1 polymer ?
#
loop_
_entity_poly.entity_id
_entity_poly.type
_entity_poly.pdbx_seq_one_letter_code
_entity_poly.pdbx_strand_id
1 'polypeptide(L)'
;LKKSLYGLKQASRKLYEKLSDLLISSGYKQSHADHSLFIKHNGDEFIALLIYVDDIVLTGNVATEMAQIKHVLHSNFRVKDLGALKYFLGLEINHSIDGIYVSQRKYYLELLTDYGMLGCKPCSTPMHSSL
;
A
#
# COMPACT_ATOMS: atom_id res chain seq x y z
N LEU A 1 7.01 -22.56 -20.56
CA LEU A 1 6.00 -22.59 -19.47
C LEU A 1 4.94 -21.51 -19.72
N LYS A 2 3.64 -21.84 -19.63
CA LYS A 2 2.52 -20.95 -20.04
C LYS A 2 1.95 -20.04 -18.94
N LYS A 3 2.28 -20.23 -17.64
CA LYS A 3 1.94 -19.31 -16.53
C LYS A 3 2.97 -19.47 -15.39
N SER A 4 3.27 -18.39 -14.68
CA SER A 4 4.10 -18.37 -13.47
C SER A 4 3.31 -18.89 -12.27
N LEU A 5 3.92 -19.77 -11.46
CA LEU A 5 3.34 -20.26 -10.21
C LEU A 5 3.40 -19.19 -9.11
N TYR A 6 2.32 -19.09 -8.33
CA TYR A 6 2.25 -18.27 -7.13
C TYR A 6 3.31 -18.71 -6.11
N GLY A 7 4.01 -17.76 -5.47
CA GLY A 7 5.08 -18.03 -4.51
C GLY A 7 6.51 -18.06 -5.08
N LEU A 8 6.70 -18.01 -6.41
CA LEU A 8 8.03 -17.78 -6.99
C LEU A 8 8.33 -16.27 -7.05
N LYS A 9 9.52 -15.86 -6.60
CA LYS A 9 10.06 -14.49 -6.77
C LYS A 9 10.01 -13.99 -8.22
N GLN A 10 10.04 -14.90 -9.20
CA GLN A 10 9.94 -14.57 -10.63
C GLN A 10 8.52 -14.14 -11.05
N ALA A 11 7.48 -14.61 -10.36
CA ALA A 11 6.09 -14.29 -10.69
C ALA A 11 5.77 -12.82 -10.31
N SER A 12 6.13 -12.41 -9.10
CA SER A 12 5.96 -11.04 -8.61
C SER A 12 6.78 -10.04 -9.42
N ARG A 13 8.02 -10.39 -9.78
CA ARG A 13 8.86 -9.54 -10.63
C ARG A 13 8.24 -9.31 -12.02
N LYS A 14 7.73 -10.36 -12.68
CA LYS A 14 7.07 -10.21 -13.99
C LYS A 14 5.77 -9.42 -13.91
N LEU A 15 5.04 -9.54 -12.80
CA LEU A 15 3.84 -8.75 -12.56
C LEU A 15 4.21 -7.27 -12.42
N TYR A 16 5.23 -6.98 -11.61
CA TYR A 16 5.77 -5.63 -11.45
C TYR A 16 6.25 -5.02 -12.77
N GLU A 17 7.01 -5.77 -13.58
CA GLU A 17 7.49 -5.29 -14.90
C GLU A 17 6.31 -4.91 -15.81
N LYS A 18 5.31 -5.78 -15.96
CA LYS A 18 4.12 -5.50 -16.77
C LYS A 18 3.31 -4.32 -16.24
N LEU A 19 3.18 -4.21 -14.92
CA LEU A 19 2.43 -3.14 -14.27
C LEU A 19 3.16 -1.80 -14.45
N SER A 20 4.48 -1.78 -14.30
CA SER A 20 5.32 -0.61 -14.55
C SER A 20 5.19 -0.13 -15.99
N ASP A 21 5.30 -1.03 -16.97
CA ASP A 21 5.14 -0.69 -18.39
C ASP A 21 3.75 -0.10 -18.69
N LEU A 22 2.71 -0.66 -18.06
CA LEU A 22 1.34 -0.17 -18.19
C LEU A 22 1.18 1.23 -17.56
N LEU A 23 1.78 1.50 -16.41
CA LEU A 23 1.71 2.81 -15.76
C LEU A 23 2.46 3.87 -16.58
N ILE A 24 3.66 3.54 -17.07
CA ILE A 24 4.46 4.43 -17.91
C ILE A 24 3.71 4.77 -19.20
N SER A 25 3.12 3.78 -19.86
CA SER A 25 2.29 4.02 -21.06
C SER A 25 0.99 4.78 -20.77
N SER A 26 0.49 4.72 -19.54
CA SER A 26 -0.66 5.52 -19.07
C SER A 26 -0.27 6.94 -18.62
N GLY A 27 0.99 7.34 -18.80
CA GLY A 27 1.49 8.69 -18.52
C GLY A 27 1.99 8.92 -17.09
N TYR A 28 2.14 7.86 -16.29
CA TYR A 28 2.78 7.96 -14.97
C TYR A 28 4.31 7.96 -15.12
N LYS A 29 4.98 8.67 -14.22
CA LYS A 29 6.44 8.68 -14.12
C LYS A 29 6.86 7.95 -12.85
N GLN A 30 7.80 7.02 -12.98
CA GLN A 30 8.41 6.37 -11.83
C GLN A 30 9.26 7.38 -11.05
N SER A 31 9.15 7.38 -9.73
CA SER A 31 9.94 8.24 -8.85
C SER A 31 11.40 7.77 -8.80
N HIS A 32 12.34 8.71 -8.84
CA HIS A 32 13.76 8.40 -8.65
C HIS A 32 14.13 8.09 -7.19
N ALA A 33 13.35 8.61 -6.24
CA ALA A 33 13.59 8.36 -4.82
C ALA A 33 13.07 6.99 -4.38
N ASP A 34 12.04 6.48 -5.05
CA ASP A 34 11.43 5.19 -4.77
C ASP A 34 10.90 4.56 -6.07
N HIS A 35 11.53 3.47 -6.51
CA HIS A 35 11.14 2.78 -7.73
C HIS A 35 9.74 2.15 -7.64
N SER A 36 9.21 1.93 -6.45
CA SER A 36 7.85 1.42 -6.27
C SER A 36 6.76 2.48 -6.42
N LEU A 37 7.15 3.77 -6.45
CA LEU A 37 6.25 4.91 -6.53
C LEU A 37 6.15 5.45 -7.96
N PHE A 38 4.92 5.60 -8.44
CA PHE A 38 4.58 6.14 -9.75
C PHE A 38 3.68 7.36 -9.56
N ILE A 39 4.04 8.48 -10.19
CA ILE A 39 3.35 9.75 -10.02
C ILE A 39 2.91 10.28 -11.38
N LYS A 40 1.67 10.73 -11.48
CA LYS A 40 1.15 11.53 -12.60
C LYS A 40 0.73 12.88 -12.04
N HIS A 41 1.21 13.94 -12.69
CA HIS A 41 0.98 15.32 -12.27
C HIS A 41 0.62 16.17 -13.47
N ASN A 42 -0.47 16.93 -13.38
CA ASN A 42 -0.97 17.80 -14.44
C ASN A 42 -1.57 19.09 -13.86
N GLY A 43 -0.79 20.17 -13.81
CA GLY A 43 -1.21 21.40 -13.12
C GLY A 43 -1.38 21.14 -11.62
N ASP A 44 -2.58 21.35 -11.08
CA ASP A 44 -2.90 21.05 -9.68
C ASP A 44 -3.37 19.59 -9.46
N GLU A 45 -3.52 18.82 -10.53
CA GLU A 45 -3.92 17.42 -10.47
C GLU A 45 -2.72 16.53 -10.10
N PHE A 46 -2.89 15.72 -9.07
CA PHE A 46 -1.87 14.82 -8.55
C PHE A 46 -2.45 13.44 -8.25
N ILE A 47 -1.75 12.41 -8.74
CA ILE A 47 -2.05 11.01 -8.45
C ILE A 47 -0.76 10.26 -8.24
N ALA A 48 -0.73 9.44 -7.20
CA ALA A 48 0.36 8.55 -6.88
C ALA A 48 -0.13 7.11 -6.71
N LEU A 49 0.63 6.19 -7.28
CA LEU A 49 0.51 4.76 -7.05
C LEU A 49 1.80 4.24 -6.42
N LEU A 50 1.66 3.57 -5.28
CA LEU A 50 2.74 2.87 -4.60
C LEU A 50 2.49 1.37 -4.69
N ILE A 51 3.46 0.62 -5.22
CA ILE A 51 3.33 -0.83 -5.45
C ILE A 51 4.22 -1.59 -4.51
N TYR A 52 3.65 -2.37 -3.60
CA TYR A 52 4.41 -3.22 -2.70
C TYR A 52 4.03 -4.69 -2.89
N VAL A 53 4.90 -5.44 -3.57
CA VAL A 53 4.71 -6.86 -3.86
C VAL A 53 3.35 -7.13 -4.53
N ASP A 54 2.34 -7.52 -3.76
CA ASP A 54 0.98 -7.84 -4.24
C ASP A 54 -0.03 -6.72 -3.93
N ASP A 55 0.34 -5.71 -3.12
CA ASP A 55 -0.51 -4.60 -2.71
C ASP A 55 -0.24 -3.35 -3.55
N ILE A 56 -1.30 -2.63 -3.89
CA ILE A 56 -1.23 -1.35 -4.61
C ILE A 56 -1.97 -0.31 -3.78
N VAL A 57 -1.26 0.74 -3.38
CA VAL A 57 -1.84 1.92 -2.75
C VAL A 57 -2.01 3.00 -3.81
N LEU A 58 -3.22 3.51 -3.94
CA LEU A 58 -3.58 4.59 -4.86
C LEU A 58 -4.05 5.79 -4.04
N THR A 59 -3.47 6.95 -4.28
CA THR A 59 -3.87 8.23 -3.66
C THR A 59 -3.80 9.36 -4.67
N GLY A 60 -4.56 10.43 -4.46
CA GLY A 60 -4.60 11.58 -5.35
C GLY A 60 -5.75 12.52 -5.02
N ASN A 61 -5.78 13.66 -5.70
CA ASN A 61 -6.82 14.68 -5.55
C ASN A 61 -7.82 14.71 -6.73
N VAL A 62 -7.69 13.80 -7.70
CA VAL A 62 -8.56 13.72 -8.89
C VAL A 62 -9.32 12.40 -8.94
N ALA A 63 -10.59 12.42 -8.53
CA ALA A 63 -11.43 11.22 -8.46
C ALA A 63 -11.67 10.54 -9.83
N THR A 64 -11.76 11.31 -10.91
CA THR A 64 -12.00 10.80 -12.27
C THR A 64 -10.83 9.95 -12.77
N GLU A 65 -9.62 10.48 -12.67
CA GLU A 65 -8.39 9.78 -13.02
C GLU A 65 -8.11 8.60 -12.06
N MET A 66 -8.44 8.71 -10.77
CA MET A 66 -8.41 7.56 -9.84
C MET A 66 -9.35 6.44 -10.31
N ALA A 67 -10.56 6.77 -10.78
CA ALA A 67 -11.50 5.78 -11.30
C ALA A 67 -11.00 5.16 -12.62
N GLN A 68 -10.40 5.97 -13.50
CA GLN A 68 -9.81 5.51 -14.75
C GLN A 68 -8.67 4.53 -14.50
N ILE A 69 -7.71 4.84 -13.62
CA ILE A 69 -6.59 3.94 -13.35
C ILE A 69 -7.07 2.65 -12.66
N LYS A 70 -8.07 2.72 -11.77
CA LYS A 70 -8.71 1.52 -11.22
C LYS A 70 -9.29 0.64 -12.33
N HIS A 71 -9.98 1.22 -13.30
CA HIS A 71 -10.53 0.48 -14.44
C HIS A 71 -9.41 -0.18 -15.28
N VAL A 72 -8.36 0.57 -15.61
CA VAL A 72 -7.19 0.06 -16.36
C VAL A 72 -6.51 -1.09 -15.61
N LEU A 73 -6.35 -0.98 -14.29
CA LEU A 73 -5.79 -2.04 -13.46
C LEU A 73 -6.70 -3.28 -13.46
N HIS A 74 -8.01 -3.10 -13.27
CA HIS A 74 -8.99 -4.20 -13.29
C HIS A 74 -9.07 -4.91 -14.65
N SER A 75 -8.90 -4.19 -15.77
CA SER A 75 -8.97 -4.80 -17.11
C SER A 75 -7.72 -5.61 -17.46
N ASN A 76 -6.55 -5.23 -16.93
CA ASN A 76 -5.27 -5.86 -17.25
C ASN A 76 -4.81 -6.89 -16.20
N PHE A 77 -5.26 -6.72 -14.95
CA PHE A 77 -4.83 -7.52 -13.82
C PHE A 77 -6.04 -7.97 -12.99
N ARG A 78 -5.90 -9.13 -12.33
CA ARG A 78 -6.89 -9.61 -11.37
C ARG A 78 -6.69 -8.89 -10.03
N VAL A 79 -7.08 -7.62 -9.98
CA VAL A 79 -6.99 -6.77 -8.78
C VAL A 79 -8.35 -6.77 -8.08
N LYS A 80 -8.33 -6.66 -6.76
CA LYS A 80 -9.52 -6.46 -5.93
C LYS A 80 -9.41 -5.08 -5.28
N ASP A 81 -10.42 -4.23 -5.45
CA ASP A 81 -10.50 -3.00 -4.69
C ASP A 81 -10.89 -3.32 -3.25
N LEU A 82 -10.04 -2.91 -2.30
CA LEU A 82 -10.25 -3.09 -0.86
C LEU A 82 -10.89 -1.85 -0.20
N GLY A 83 -11.14 -0.79 -0.97
CA GLY A 83 -11.68 0.47 -0.49
C GLY A 83 -10.60 1.33 0.17
N ALA A 84 -10.98 2.06 1.22
CA ALA A 84 -10.06 2.91 1.96
C ALA A 84 -8.93 2.08 2.59
N LEU A 85 -7.71 2.60 2.52
CA LEU A 85 -6.52 1.93 3.05
C LEU A 85 -6.62 1.81 4.58
N LYS A 86 -6.85 0.59 5.06
CA LYS A 86 -6.91 0.27 6.50
C LYS A 86 -5.68 -0.45 7.02
N TYR A 87 -5.03 -1.24 6.18
CA TYR A 87 -3.82 -1.97 6.55
C TYR A 87 -2.81 -1.91 5.41
N PHE A 88 -1.54 -1.67 5.74
CA PHE A 88 -0.42 -1.70 4.80
C PHE A 88 0.85 -2.08 5.55
N LEU A 89 1.60 -3.10 5.09
CA LEU A 89 2.86 -3.54 5.74
C LEU A 89 2.74 -3.90 7.23
N GLY A 90 1.58 -4.40 7.67
CA GLY A 90 1.31 -4.67 9.09
C GLY A 90 1.05 -3.42 9.93
N LEU A 91 1.00 -2.25 9.30
CA LEU A 91 0.50 -1.01 9.91
C LEU A 91 -1.00 -0.92 9.73
N GLU A 92 -1.69 -0.53 10.79
CA GLU A 92 -3.09 -0.14 10.79
C GLU A 92 -3.20 1.37 10.54
N ILE A 93 -4.03 1.76 9.58
CA ILE A 93 -4.20 3.13 9.12
C ILE A 93 -5.67 3.50 9.38
N ASN A 94 -5.86 4.47 10.28
CA ASN A 94 -7.15 4.98 10.67
C ASN A 94 -7.33 6.40 10.11
N HIS A 95 -8.41 6.59 9.36
CA HIS A 95 -8.77 7.89 8.79
C HIS A 95 -9.81 8.56 9.70
N SER A 96 -9.53 9.78 10.12
CA SER A 96 -10.41 10.62 10.93
C SER A 96 -10.55 12.01 10.30
N ILE A 97 -11.47 12.81 10.85
CA ILE A 97 -11.61 14.23 10.44
C ILE A 97 -10.32 15.01 10.77
N ASP A 98 -9.65 14.64 11.86
CA ASP A 98 -8.43 15.30 12.35
C ASP A 98 -7.16 14.86 11.60
N GLY A 99 -7.26 13.84 10.73
CA GLY A 99 -6.16 13.33 9.92
C GLY A 99 -6.03 11.81 9.93
N ILE A 100 -4.82 11.34 9.59
CA ILE A 100 -4.49 9.92 9.47
C ILE A 100 -3.66 9.48 10.67
N TYR A 101 -4.15 8.46 11.38
CA TYR A 101 -3.44 7.83 12.49
C TYR A 101 -2.90 6.47 12.06
N VAL A 102 -1.61 6.25 12.29
CA VAL A 102 -0.94 4.97 12.01
C VAL A 102 -0.61 4.28 13.33
N SER A 103 -0.97 3.00 13.45
CA SER A 103 -0.67 2.21 14.65
C SER A 103 -0.33 0.76 14.29
N GLN A 104 0.24 0.03 15.25
CA GLN A 104 0.42 -1.42 15.16
C GLN A 104 -0.28 -2.14 16.31
N ARG A 105 -1.35 -1.54 16.85
CA ARG A 105 -2.02 -2.02 18.06
C ARG A 105 -2.42 -3.50 17.94
N LYS A 106 -2.98 -3.90 16.79
CA LYS A 106 -3.35 -5.30 16.53
C LYS A 106 -2.14 -6.24 16.65
N TYR A 107 -1.04 -5.91 16.00
CA TYR A 107 0.20 -6.71 16.06
C TYR A 107 0.71 -6.83 17.50
N TYR A 108 0.76 -5.73 18.27
CA TYR A 108 1.18 -5.78 19.67
C TYR A 108 0.27 -6.66 20.52
N LEU A 109 -1.05 -6.60 20.32
CA LEU A 109 -1.99 -7.43 21.06
C LEU A 109 -1.86 -8.90 20.70
N GLU A 110 -1.70 -9.24 19.42
CA GLU A 110 -1.45 -10.60 18.97
C GLU A 110 -0.16 -11.15 19.57
N LEU A 111 0.93 -10.36 19.53
CA LEU A 111 2.20 -10.71 20.16
C LEU A 111 2.05 -10.96 21.66
N LEU A 112 1.41 -10.04 22.39
CA LEU A 112 1.15 -10.23 23.83
C LEU A 112 0.28 -11.46 24.09
N THR A 113 -0.64 -11.80 23.20
CA THR A 113 -1.46 -13.01 23.32
C THR A 113 -0.60 -14.26 23.17
N ASP A 114 0.25 -14.30 22.14
CA ASP A 114 1.11 -15.46 21.83
C ASP A 114 2.10 -15.78 22.96
N TYR A 115 2.59 -14.75 23.67
CA TYR A 115 3.46 -14.92 24.83
C TYR A 115 2.71 -15.03 26.17
N GLY A 116 1.37 -15.02 26.18
CA GLY A 116 0.57 -15.08 27.41
C GLY A 116 0.69 -13.84 28.29
N MET A 117 1.03 -12.69 27.71
CA MET A 117 1.33 -11.42 28.38
C MET A 117 0.19 -10.39 28.36
N LEU A 118 -0.98 -10.70 27.79
CA LEU A 118 -2.15 -9.79 27.73
C LEU A 118 -2.55 -9.21 29.10
N GLY A 119 -2.38 -9.98 30.18
CA GLY A 119 -2.71 -9.58 31.55
C GLY A 119 -1.50 -9.22 32.42
N CYS A 120 -0.31 -9.10 31.84
CA CYS A 120 0.89 -8.73 32.60
C CYS A 120 0.77 -7.31 33.18
N LYS A 121 1.37 -7.09 34.34
CA LYS A 121 1.43 -5.76 34.95
C LYS A 121 2.17 -4.81 34.00
N PRO A 122 1.67 -3.57 33.78
CA PRO A 122 2.39 -2.57 33.03
C PRO A 122 3.78 -2.35 33.64
N CYS A 123 4.81 -2.39 32.80
CA CYS A 123 6.17 -2.02 33.19
C CYS A 123 6.49 -0.66 32.57
N SER A 124 7.24 0.18 33.28
CA SER A 124 7.77 1.41 32.73
C SER A 124 8.73 1.07 31.58
N THR A 125 8.24 1.15 30.35
CA THR A 125 9.09 1.11 29.17
C THR A 125 9.66 2.50 28.94
N PRO A 126 10.96 2.65 28.66
CA PRO A 126 11.55 3.93 28.29
C PRO A 126 11.09 4.28 26.88
N MET A 127 9.86 4.75 26.75
CA MET A 127 9.33 5.34 25.53
C MET A 127 9.36 6.86 25.72
N HIS A 128 10.12 7.54 24.87
CA HIS A 128 10.29 8.98 24.95
C HIS A 128 8.94 9.67 24.75
N SER A 129 8.56 10.58 25.66
CA SER A 129 7.22 11.19 25.73
C SER A 129 6.97 12.29 24.70
N SER A 130 7.76 12.35 23.63
CA SER A 130 7.65 13.39 22.59
C SER A 130 7.45 12.75 21.23
N LEU A 131 6.19 12.39 20.95
CA LEU A 131 5.63 12.17 19.63
C LEU A 131 4.26 12.86 19.61
#